data_AF-A0A2K9RE81-F1
#
_entry.id   AF-A0A2K9RE81-F1
#
_cell.length_a   1.000
_cell.length_b   1.000
_cell.length_c   1.000
_cell.angle_alpha   90.00
_cell.angle_beta   90.00
_cell.angle_gamma   90.00
#
_symmetry.space_group_name_H-M   'P 1'
#
loop_
_entity.id
_entity.type
_entity.pdbx_description
1 polymer ?
#
loop_
_entity_poly.entity_id
_entity_poly.type
_entity_poly.pdbx_seq_one_letter_code
_entity_poly.pdbx_strand_id
1 'polypeptide(L)'
;ITVLFAWYWWANFPANFVMPATMISSALILDATLLLTRSWMLTAIFGVWAFAMVFNPTQYAIFGYSHQPVVVDGQLMSLADYMGFTFVRTGTPEYIRIIEVGSLRTFGGHTVWISAFFSAF
;
A
#
# COMPACT_ATOMS: atom_id res chain seq x y z
N ILE A 1 -1.36 14.17 10.41
CA ILE A 1 -1.73 14.67 11.76
C ILE A 1 -1.77 13.53 12.77
N THR A 2 -2.64 12.54 12.60
CA THR A 2 -2.77 11.38 13.51
C THR A 2 -1.46 10.60 13.69
N VAL A 3 -0.71 10.38 12.60
CA VAL A 3 0.60 9.71 12.60
C VAL A 3 1.59 10.35 13.57
N LEU A 4 1.66 11.68 13.59
CA LEU A 4 2.64 12.39 14.42
C LEU A 4 2.18 12.48 15.87
N PHE A 5 0.96 12.93 16.11
CA PHE A 5 0.50 13.22 17.48
C PHE A 5 0.03 11.98 18.24
N ALA A 6 -0.68 11.05 17.59
CA ALA A 6 -1.21 9.87 18.25
C ALA A 6 -0.22 8.69 18.18
N TRP A 7 0.27 8.35 16.99
CA TRP A 7 1.10 7.15 16.85
C TRP A 7 2.53 7.37 17.31
N TYR A 8 3.18 8.44 16.84
CA TYR A 8 4.57 8.72 17.18
C TYR A 8 4.72 9.33 18.58
N TRP A 9 4.05 10.46 18.87
CA TRP A 9 4.18 11.15 20.16
C TRP A 9 3.54 10.41 21.33
N TRP A 10 2.28 9.99 21.20
CA TRP A 10 1.56 9.38 22.31
C TRP A 10 1.86 7.89 22.48
N ALA A 11 1.82 7.13 21.38
CA ALA A 11 1.95 5.68 21.40
C ALA A 11 3.37 5.15 21.10
N ASN A 12 4.35 6.02 20.85
CA ASN A 12 5.76 5.67 20.62
C ASN A 12 6.01 4.68 19.46
N PHE A 13 5.14 4.67 18.44
CA PHE A 13 5.37 3.91 17.21
C PHE A 13 6.21 4.71 16.21
N PRO A 14 7.22 4.11 15.56
CA PRO A 14 8.01 4.79 14.55
C PRO A 14 7.17 5.34 13.39
N ALA A 15 7.42 6.58 12.99
CA ALA A 15 6.64 7.24 11.95
C ALA A 15 6.71 6.52 10.59
N ASN A 16 7.84 5.87 10.28
CA ASN A 16 8.03 5.07 9.07
C ASN A 16 7.22 3.77 9.06
N PHE A 17 6.86 3.22 10.23
CA PHE A 17 6.02 2.03 10.37
C PHE A 17 4.52 2.34 10.21
N VAL A 18 4.07 3.49 10.71
CA VAL A 18 2.65 3.92 10.66
C VAL A 18 2.36 4.93 9.54
N MET A 19 3.26 5.04 8.56
CA MET A 19 3.13 5.99 7.46
C MET A 19 1.91 5.63 6.58
N PRO A 20 1.09 6.62 6.15
CA PRO A 20 -0.10 6.34 5.37
C PRO A 20 0.25 6.06 3.90
N ALA A 21 -0.64 5.37 3.21
CA ALA A 21 -0.61 5.34 1.75
C ALA A 21 -0.92 6.73 1.18
N THR A 22 -0.39 7.02 -0.01
CA THR A 22 -0.67 8.29 -0.70
C THR A 22 -1.56 8.05 -1.91
N MET A 23 -2.59 8.88 -2.06
CA MET A 23 -3.48 8.87 -3.25
C MET A 23 -3.30 10.11 -4.11
N ILE A 24 -2.33 10.98 -3.79
CA ILE A 24 -2.18 12.30 -4.42
C ILE A 24 -1.92 12.18 -5.92
N SER A 25 -0.96 11.35 -6.31
CA SER A 25 -0.62 11.05 -7.70
C SER A 25 -1.82 10.50 -8.49
N SER A 26 -2.49 9.49 -7.95
CA SER A 26 -3.66 8.88 -8.57
C SER A 26 -4.83 9.88 -8.70
N ALA A 27 -5.08 10.68 -7.66
CA ALA A 27 -6.13 11.70 -7.66
C ALA A 27 -5.87 12.80 -8.69
N LEU A 28 -4.62 13.26 -8.84
CA LEU A 28 -4.27 14.25 -9.86
C LEU A 28 -4.58 13.76 -11.28
N ILE A 29 -4.39 12.47 -11.56
CA ILE A 29 -4.74 11.89 -12.86
C ILE A 29 -6.26 11.89 -13.04
N LEU A 30 -7.02 11.50 -12.01
CA LEU A 30 -8.48 11.53 -12.05
C LEU A 30 -9.00 12.95 -12.34
N ASP A 31 -8.51 13.95 -11.60
CA ASP A 31 -8.86 15.36 -11.81
C ASP A 31 -8.45 15.86 -13.19
N ALA A 32 -7.25 15.49 -13.66
CA ALA A 32 -6.79 15.86 -14.99
C ALA A 32 -7.67 15.24 -16.10
N THR A 33 -8.11 13.98 -15.95
CA THR A 33 -9.02 13.37 -16.93
C THR A 33 -10.36 14.11 -16.97
N LEU A 34 -10.91 14.51 -15.82
CA LEU A 34 -12.16 15.27 -15.77
C LEU A 34 -11.98 16.68 -16.35
N LEU A 35 -10.87 17.35 -16.02
CA LEU A 35 -10.56 18.69 -16.52
C LEU A 35 -10.42 18.71 -18.05
N LEU A 36 -9.73 17.72 -18.62
CA LEU A 36 -9.44 17.64 -20.06
C LEU A 36 -10.66 17.18 -20.85
N THR A 37 -11.38 16.17 -20.38
CA THR A 37 -12.50 15.57 -21.12
C THR A 37 -13.84 16.25 -20.85
N ARG A 38 -13.97 16.94 -19.70
CA ARG A 38 -15.21 17.55 -19.21
C ARG A 38 -16.42 16.60 -19.20
N SER A 39 -16.17 15.30 -19.13
CA SER A 39 -17.19 14.26 -19.21
C SER A 39 -17.02 13.28 -18.06
N TRP A 40 -18.05 13.22 -17.21
CA TRP A 40 -18.06 12.30 -16.07
C TRP A 40 -17.96 10.84 -16.51
N MET A 41 -18.55 10.48 -17.67
CA MET A 41 -18.53 9.11 -18.18
C MET A 41 -17.14 8.69 -18.64
N LEU A 42 -16.39 9.59 -19.29
CA LEU A 42 -15.00 9.31 -19.68
C LEU A 42 -14.08 9.25 -18.46
N THR A 43 -14.29 10.11 -17.46
CA THR A 43 -13.56 10.04 -16.18
C THR A 43 -13.84 8.74 -15.44
N ALA A 44 -15.09 8.26 -15.42
CA ALA A 44 -15.45 7.00 -14.77
C ALA A 44 -14.78 5.80 -15.43
N ILE A 45 -14.63 5.79 -16.76
CA ILE A 45 -14.02 4.68 -17.48
C ILE A 45 -12.49 4.77 -17.45
N PHE A 46 -11.92 5.88 -17.93
CA PHE A 46 -10.47 5.99 -18.11
C PHE A 46 -9.76 6.59 -16.90
N GLY A 47 -10.38 7.56 -16.24
CA GLY A 47 -9.80 8.24 -15.07
C GLY A 47 -9.69 7.30 -13.87
N VAL A 48 -10.75 6.56 -13.54
CA VAL A 48 -10.74 5.57 -12.44
C VAL A 48 -9.77 4.43 -12.72
N TRP A 49 -9.73 3.95 -13.97
CA TRP A 49 -8.79 2.91 -14.36
C TRP A 49 -7.33 3.37 -14.24
N ALA A 50 -7.03 4.58 -14.70
CA ALA A 50 -5.71 5.16 -14.53
C ALA A 50 -5.37 5.45 -13.05
N PHE A 51 -6.34 5.88 -12.25
CA PHE A 51 -6.19 6.07 -10.79
C PHE A 51 -5.71 4.79 -10.11
N ALA A 52 -6.40 3.67 -10.37
CA ALA A 52 -6.11 2.36 -9.79
C ALA A 52 -4.73 1.83 -10.21
N MET A 53 -4.40 1.94 -11.50
CA MET A 53 -3.11 1.48 -12.04
C MET A 53 -1.91 2.24 -11.49
N VAL A 54 -2.07 3.53 -11.18
CA VAL A 54 -0.98 4.38 -10.67
C VAL A 54 -0.81 4.29 -9.15
N PHE A 55 -1.79 3.75 -8.43
CA PHE A 55 -1.76 3.67 -6.98
C PHE A 55 -0.57 2.85 -6.45
N ASN A 56 -0.38 1.61 -6.94
CA ASN A 56 0.71 0.76 -6.43
C ASN A 56 2.12 1.30 -6.80
N PRO A 57 2.41 1.71 -8.05
CA PRO A 57 3.72 2.27 -8.39
C PRO A 57 4.13 3.46 -7.54
N THR A 58 3.16 4.34 -7.22
CA THR A 58 3.43 5.54 -6.42
C THR A 58 3.65 5.20 -4.95
N GLN A 59 2.93 4.21 -4.43
CA GLN A 59 3.19 3.63 -3.13
C GLN A 59 4.57 2.95 -3.08
N TYR A 60 4.97 2.23 -4.13
CA TYR A 60 6.26 1.55 -4.17
C TYR A 60 7.45 2.51 -4.12
N ALA A 61 7.35 3.70 -4.73
CA ALA A 61 8.40 4.72 -4.63
C ALA A 61 8.66 5.16 -3.17
N ILE A 62 7.64 5.09 -2.31
CA ILE A 62 7.69 5.48 -0.91
C ILE A 62 8.08 4.29 -0.03
N PHE A 63 7.46 3.12 -0.24
CA PHE A 63 7.58 1.94 0.63
C PHE A 63 8.52 0.87 0.07
N GLY A 64 9.18 1.09 -1.06
CA GLY A 64 10.08 0.11 -1.67
C GLY A 64 11.20 -0.34 -0.73
N TYR A 65 11.70 0.56 0.12
CA TYR A 65 12.72 0.24 1.12
C TYR A 65 12.26 -0.79 2.16
N SER A 66 10.97 -0.88 2.47
CA SER A 66 10.47 -1.81 3.50
C SER A 66 10.39 -3.25 3.02
N HIS A 67 10.55 -3.49 1.72
CA HIS A 67 10.62 -4.83 1.13
C HIS A 67 12.04 -5.43 1.13
N GLN A 68 13.03 -4.73 1.68
CA GLN A 68 14.38 -5.26 1.79
C GLN A 68 14.40 -6.54 2.65
N PRO A 69 15.06 -7.61 2.19
CA PRO A 69 15.17 -8.85 2.95
C PRO A 69 16.13 -8.68 4.14
N VAL A 70 15.72 -9.19 5.30
CA VAL A 70 16.52 -9.26 6.52
C VAL A 70 16.42 -10.68 7.08
N VAL A 71 17.53 -11.19 7.61
CA VAL A 71 17.55 -12.49 8.31
C VAL A 71 17.59 -12.23 9.81
N VAL A 72 16.57 -12.70 10.53
CA VAL A 72 16.47 -12.59 11.99
C VAL A 72 16.21 -13.98 12.53
N ASP A 73 17.02 -14.43 13.49
CA ASP A 73 16.94 -15.76 14.09
C ASP A 73 16.88 -16.90 13.06
N GLY A 74 17.59 -16.75 11.94
CA GLY A 74 17.64 -17.71 10.85
C GLY A 74 16.42 -17.73 9.93
N GLN A 75 15.44 -16.86 10.15
CA GLN A 75 14.25 -16.70 9.31
C GLN A 75 14.41 -15.50 8.37
N LEU A 76 14.00 -15.67 7.11
CA LEU A 76 13.92 -14.58 6.14
C LEU A 76 12.64 -13.78 6.38
N MET A 77 12.77 -12.49 6.61
CA MET A 77 11.65 -11.56 6.76
C MET A 77 11.89 -10.27 5.99
N SER A 78 10.83 -9.56 5.62
CA SER A 78 10.97 -8.20 5.11
C SER A 78 11.24 -7.23 6.25
N LEU A 79 11.85 -6.08 5.95
CA LEU A 79 12.00 -5.00 6.93
C LEU A 79 10.63 -4.56 7.49
N ALA A 80 9.57 -4.59 6.68
CA ALA A 80 8.20 -4.32 7.12
C ALA A 80 7.71 -5.31 8.18
N ASP A 81 7.93 -6.61 7.98
CA ASP A 81 7.55 -7.65 8.93
C ASP A 81 8.37 -7.55 10.21
N TYR A 82 9.67 -7.25 10.09
CA TYR A 82 10.54 -7.05 11.26
C TYR A 82 10.10 -5.85 12.11
N MET A 83 9.72 -4.73 11.50
CA MET A 83 9.14 -3.60 12.24
C MET A 83 7.83 -4.01 12.94
N GLY A 84 6.95 -4.77 12.27
CA GLY A 84 5.70 -5.27 12.86
C GLY A 84 5.90 -6.27 13.99
N PHE A 85 7.03 -6.98 14.02
CA PHE A 85 7.44 -7.88 15.09
C PHE A 85 8.06 -7.13 16.27
N THR A 86 8.95 -6.17 15.99
CA THR A 86 9.70 -5.41 17.01
C THR A 86 8.80 -4.45 17.79
N PHE A 87 7.89 -3.77 17.10
CA PHE A 87 6.96 -2.82 17.71
C PHE A 87 5.64 -3.50 18.05
N VAL A 88 5.56 -4.00 19.29
CA VAL A 88 4.43 -4.81 19.78
C VAL A 88 3.12 -4.03 19.75
N ARG A 89 2.09 -4.64 19.15
CA ARG A 89 0.72 -4.12 19.13
C ARG A 89 -0.19 -5.06 19.92
N THR A 90 -0.62 -4.63 21.09
CA THR A 90 -1.34 -5.47 22.06
C THR A 90 -2.68 -6.02 21.55
N GLY A 91 -3.38 -5.27 20.70
CA GLY A 91 -4.68 -5.65 20.15
C GLY A 91 -4.67 -6.14 18.70
N THR A 92 -3.51 -6.22 18.05
CA THR A 92 -3.41 -6.60 16.62
C THR A 92 -2.37 -7.68 16.36
N PRO A 93 -2.65 -8.95 16.74
CA PRO A 93 -1.75 -10.06 16.50
C PRO A 93 -1.56 -10.37 15.00
N GLU A 94 -0.48 -11.06 14.64
CA GLU A 94 -0.06 -11.26 13.24
C GLU A 94 -1.11 -11.95 12.36
N TYR A 95 -1.80 -12.96 12.89
CA TYR A 95 -2.77 -13.77 12.15
C TYR A 95 -4.01 -13.00 11.68
N ILE A 96 -4.27 -11.78 12.15
CA ILE A 96 -5.39 -10.97 11.67
C ILE A 96 -5.06 -10.21 10.38
N ARG A 97 -3.78 -10.21 9.96
CA ARG A 97 -3.35 -9.50 8.75
C ARG A 97 -4.00 -10.14 7.54
N ILE A 98 -4.68 -9.31 6.74
CA ILE A 98 -5.18 -9.70 5.43
C ILE A 98 -4.14 -9.27 4.41
N ILE A 99 -3.22 -10.18 4.10
CA ILE A 99 -2.14 -10.01 3.13
C ILE A 99 -2.09 -11.23 2.20
N GLU A 100 -1.27 -11.16 1.17
CA GLU A 100 -1.02 -12.29 0.29
C GLU A 100 -0.25 -13.40 1.04
N VAL A 101 -0.80 -14.63 1.05
CA VAL A 101 -0.16 -15.85 1.59
C VAL A 101 0.01 -16.91 0.49
N GLY A 102 -0.21 -16.52 -0.77
CA GLY A 102 -0.24 -17.41 -1.92
C GLY A 102 -1.49 -18.31 -1.96
N SER A 103 -1.79 -18.87 -3.12
CA SER A 103 -2.81 -19.91 -3.29
C SER A 103 -2.36 -20.96 -4.30
N LEU A 104 -3.01 -22.12 -4.32
CA LEU A 104 -2.75 -23.15 -5.34
C LEU A 104 -3.17 -22.72 -6.76
N ARG A 105 -3.83 -21.56 -6.90
CA ARG A 105 -4.36 -21.04 -8.17
C ARG A 105 -3.61 -19.81 -8.66
N THR A 106 -2.64 -19.30 -7.90
CA THR A 106 -1.89 -18.09 -8.27
C THR A 106 -0.65 -18.44 -9.09
N PHE A 107 -0.49 -17.76 -10.22
CA PHE A 107 0.78 -17.65 -10.91
C PHE A 107 1.55 -16.47 -10.28
N GLY A 108 2.67 -16.77 -9.61
CA GLY A 108 3.44 -15.78 -8.84
C GLY A 108 4.03 -14.65 -9.68
N GLY A 109 4.42 -13.55 -9.02
CA GLY A 109 5.14 -12.43 -9.64
C GLY A 109 4.28 -11.37 -10.33
N HIS A 110 2.99 -11.61 -10.54
CA HIS A 110 2.07 -10.67 -11.20
C HIS A 110 0.90 -10.20 -10.35
N THR A 111 0.83 -10.60 -9.08
CA THR A 111 -0.30 -10.33 -8.19
C THR A 111 -0.62 -8.85 -8.06
N VAL A 112 0.42 -8.01 -7.94
CA VAL A 112 0.29 -6.55 -7.88
C VAL A 112 -0.47 -5.97 -9.09
N TRP A 113 -0.11 -6.37 -10.30
CA TRP A 113 -0.73 -5.83 -11.52
C TRP A 113 -2.16 -6.36 -11.72
N ILE A 114 -2.39 -7.62 -11.37
CA ILE A 114 -3.73 -8.23 -11.42
C ILE A 114 -4.65 -7.53 -10.41
N SER A 115 -4.17 -7.29 -9.18
CA SER A 115 -4.93 -6.56 -8.15
C SER A 115 -5.18 -5.10 -8.54
N ALA A 116 -4.21 -4.41 -9.16
CA ALA A 116 -4.38 -3.04 -9.62
C ALA A 116 -5.39 -2.92 -10.77
N PHE A 117 -5.43 -3.90 -11.67
CA PHE A 117 -6.44 -3.96 -12.71
C PHE A 117 -7.83 -4.27 -12.12
N PHE A 118 -7.90 -5.23 -11.18
CA PHE A 118 -9.16 -5.61 -10.54
C PHE A 118 -9.77 -4.48 -9.71
N SER A 119 -8.96 -3.65 -9.03
CA SER A 119 -9.48 -2.52 -8.25
C SER A 119 -10.07 -1.39 -9.10
N ALA A 120 -9.84 -1.40 -10.41
CA ALA A 120 -10.42 -0.46 -11.34
C ALA A 120 -11.84 -0.81 -11.80
N PHE A 121 -12.30 -2.05 -11.55
CA PHE A 121 -13.61 -2.57 -11.95
C PHE A 121 -14.57 -2.60 -10.76
#